data_AF-A0A382LIB4-F1
#
_entry.id   AF-A0A382LIB4-F1
#
_cell.length_a   1.000
_cell.length_b   1.000
_cell.length_c   1.000
_cell.angle_alpha   90.00
_cell.angle_beta   90.00
_cell.angle_gamma   90.00
#
_symmetry.space_group_name_H-M   'P 1'
#
loop_
_entity.id
_entity.type
_entity.pdbx_description
1 polymer ?
#
loop_
_entity_poly.entity_id
_entity_poly.type
_entity_poly.pdbx_seq_one_letter_code
_entity_poly.pdbx_strand_id
1 'polypeptide(L)'
;MKPKDYRVRAVACHHEASEQETYEALVRATDPLTEAWERLGKASRIGIKINHDKPVDRWVFHKGMLQQLVCDKVVRATLRLLRERTTAHIICTDVSFYGMYQDTDPLETGTALPGLRDYDVEYVVGSQAKTKV
;
A
#
# COMPACT_ATOMS: atom_id res chain seq x y z
N MET A 1 13.64 2.72 -30.07
CA MET A 1 12.51 2.57 -29.13
C MET A 1 11.69 3.86 -29.20
N LYS A 2 10.39 3.82 -29.51
CA LYS A 2 9.57 5.05 -29.50
C LYS A 2 9.49 5.58 -28.06
N PRO A 3 9.59 6.90 -27.82
CA PRO A 3 9.37 7.47 -26.50
C PRO A 3 7.96 7.10 -26.04
N LYS A 4 7.85 6.58 -24.81
CA LYS A 4 6.54 6.35 -24.19
C LYS A 4 6.07 7.65 -23.58
N ASP A 5 4.82 8.02 -23.86
CA ASP A 5 4.16 9.20 -23.28
C ASP A 5 3.72 8.87 -21.84
N TYR A 6 4.68 8.74 -20.94
CA TYR A 6 4.39 8.51 -19.53
C TYR A 6 3.73 9.74 -18.92
N ARG A 7 2.57 9.56 -18.29
CA ARG A 7 1.81 10.64 -17.65
C ARG A 7 1.72 10.41 -16.15
N VAL A 8 1.93 11.47 -15.40
CA VAL A 8 1.65 11.52 -13.95
C VAL A 8 0.31 12.22 -13.75
N ARG A 9 -0.52 11.68 -12.86
CA ARG A 9 -1.79 12.30 -12.46
C ARG A 9 -1.81 12.47 -10.95
N ALA A 10 -2.35 13.60 -10.52
CA ALA A 10 -2.63 13.90 -9.13
C ALA A 10 -3.99 14.58 -9.05
N VAL A 11 -4.66 14.44 -7.90
CA VAL A 11 -5.91 15.13 -7.60
C VAL A 11 -5.81 15.75 -6.21
N ALA A 12 -6.56 16.81 -5.98
CA ALA A 12 -6.69 17.37 -4.63
C ALA A 12 -7.47 16.40 -3.72
N CYS A 13 -6.96 16.21 -2.51
CA CYS A 13 -7.60 15.50 -1.42
C CYS A 13 -7.23 16.21 -0.12
N HIS A 14 -8.22 16.55 0.71
CA HIS A 14 -7.97 17.25 1.96
C HIS A 14 -7.30 16.30 2.97
N HIS A 15 -6.36 16.80 3.78
CA HIS A 15 -5.64 15.95 4.74
C HIS A 15 -6.55 15.39 5.85
N GLU A 16 -7.67 16.05 6.15
CA GLU A 16 -8.70 15.58 7.09
C GLU A 16 -9.81 14.77 6.39
N ALA A 17 -9.69 14.46 5.10
CA ALA A 17 -10.67 13.67 4.36
C ALA A 17 -10.98 12.35 5.06
N SER A 18 -12.24 11.94 5.00
CA SER A 18 -12.70 10.62 5.43
C SER A 18 -12.09 9.50 4.58
N GLU A 19 -12.24 8.25 5.02
CA GLU A 19 -11.84 7.09 4.23
C GLU A 19 -12.55 7.05 2.87
N GLN A 20 -13.85 7.36 2.83
CA GLN A 20 -14.63 7.35 1.60
C GLN A 20 -14.16 8.46 0.64
N GLU A 21 -13.95 9.69 1.12
CA GLU A 21 -13.42 10.78 0.29
C GLU A 21 -12.00 10.49 -0.22
N THR A 22 -11.17 9.82 0.60
CA THR A 22 -9.83 9.37 0.21
C THR A 22 -9.92 8.33 -0.93
N TYR A 23 -10.82 7.36 -0.80
CA TYR A 23 -11.08 6.36 -1.83
C TYR A 23 -11.57 6.99 -3.13
N GLU A 24 -12.54 7.90 -3.06
CA GLU A 24 -13.04 8.61 -4.25
C GLU A 24 -11.95 9.45 -4.92
N ALA A 25 -11.07 10.08 -4.13
CA ALA A 25 -9.91 10.78 -4.68
C ALA A 25 -8.97 9.82 -5.42
N LEU A 26 -8.70 8.65 -4.85
CA LEU A 26 -7.86 7.64 -5.49
C LEU A 26 -8.50 7.12 -6.79
N VAL A 27 -9.81 6.88 -6.81
CA VAL A 27 -10.56 6.53 -8.02
C VAL A 27 -10.41 7.61 -9.09
N ARG A 28 -10.68 8.89 -8.77
CA ARG A 28 -10.52 10.00 -9.74
C ARG A 28 -9.09 10.12 -10.28
N ALA A 29 -8.09 9.88 -9.44
CA ALA A 29 -6.69 9.95 -9.84
C ALA A 29 -6.33 8.84 -10.85
N THR A 30 -6.89 7.65 -10.65
CA THR A 30 -6.45 6.42 -11.32
C THR A 30 -7.36 5.96 -12.44
N ASP A 31 -8.66 6.29 -12.43
CA ASP A 31 -9.64 5.85 -13.44
C ASP A 31 -9.19 6.07 -14.89
N PRO A 32 -8.61 7.22 -15.23
CA PRO A 32 -8.20 7.46 -16.61
C PRO A 32 -6.92 6.72 -17.02
N LEU A 33 -6.27 5.98 -16.11
CA LEU A 33 -5.06 5.20 -16.39
C LEU A 33 -5.41 3.84 -17.01
N THR A 34 -6.11 3.86 -18.15
CA THR A 34 -6.70 2.68 -18.78
C THR A 34 -5.69 1.58 -19.08
N GLU A 35 -4.50 1.91 -19.59
CA GLU A 35 -3.43 0.91 -19.85
C GLU A 35 -2.96 0.23 -18.56
N ALA A 36 -2.82 0.99 -17.46
CA ALA A 36 -2.42 0.43 -16.18
C ALA A 36 -3.52 -0.48 -15.61
N TRP A 37 -4.79 -0.05 -15.68
CA TRP A 37 -5.92 -0.86 -15.25
C TRP A 37 -6.09 -2.13 -16.08
N GLU A 38 -5.89 -2.06 -17.40
CA GLU A 38 -5.94 -3.25 -18.25
C GLU A 38 -4.85 -4.26 -17.88
N ARG A 39 -3.63 -3.78 -17.61
CA ARG A 39 -2.52 -4.63 -17.17
C ARG A 39 -2.76 -5.25 -15.81
N LEU A 40 -3.26 -4.48 -14.85
CA LEU A 40 -3.59 -4.97 -13.50
C LEU A 40 -4.77 -5.96 -13.54
N GLY A 41 -5.80 -5.70 -14.35
CA GLY A 41 -6.97 -6.57 -14.49
C GLY A 41 -6.64 -7.95 -15.09
N LYS A 42 -5.57 -8.05 -15.89
CA LYS A 42 -5.06 -9.33 -16.44
C LYS A 42 -4.06 -10.04 -15.51
N ALA A 43 -3.62 -9.39 -14.44
CA ALA A 43 -2.63 -9.96 -13.54
C ALA A 43 -3.27 -11.05 -12.66
N SER A 44 -2.62 -12.21 -12.56
CA SER A 44 -3.01 -13.25 -11.60
C SER A 44 -2.49 -12.97 -10.19
N ARG A 45 -1.41 -12.18 -10.06
CA ARG A 45 -0.79 -11.78 -8.79
C ARG A 45 -0.37 -10.34 -8.85
N ILE A 46 -0.56 -9.61 -7.74
CA ILE A 46 -0.11 -8.23 -7.58
C ILE A 46 0.74 -8.13 -6.30
N GLY A 47 1.99 -7.72 -6.45
CA GLY A 47 2.87 -7.38 -5.34
C GLY A 47 2.72 -5.91 -4.98
N ILE A 48 2.49 -5.60 -3.71
CA ILE A 48 2.48 -4.24 -3.17
C ILE A 48 3.60 -4.06 -2.15
N LYS A 49 4.16 -2.84 -2.11
CA LYS A 49 5.12 -2.41 -1.11
C LYS A 49 4.57 -1.15 -0.45
N ILE A 50 4.46 -1.17 0.86
CA ILE A 50 4.00 -0.02 1.65
C ILE A 50 5.17 0.46 2.49
N ASN A 51 5.34 1.77 2.65
CA ASN A 51 6.22 2.28 3.70
C ASN A 51 5.43 2.27 5.00
N HIS A 52 5.55 1.21 5.80
CA HIS A 52 4.69 0.96 6.96
C HIS A 52 5.43 0.49 8.22
N ASP A 53 6.75 0.32 8.16
CA ASP A 53 7.51 -0.24 9.27
C ASP A 53 8.14 0.87 10.13
N LYS A 54 7.82 0.89 11.42
CA LYS A 54 8.42 1.79 12.41
C LYS A 54 8.28 1.18 13.82
N PRO A 55 9.32 1.23 14.68
CA PRO A 55 9.19 0.81 16.07
C PRO A 55 8.04 1.55 16.79
N VAL A 56 7.24 0.81 17.55
CA VAL A 56 5.98 1.31 18.17
C VAL A 56 6.23 2.50 19.10
N ASP A 57 7.34 2.48 19.84
CA ASP A 57 7.80 3.56 20.72
C ASP A 57 8.13 4.87 19.97
N ARG A 58 8.22 4.83 18.64
CA ARG A 58 8.57 5.97 17.77
C ARG A 58 7.40 6.43 16.90
N TRP A 59 6.20 5.89 17.09
CA TRP A 59 5.02 6.31 16.35
C TRP A 59 4.57 7.69 16.82
N VAL A 60 4.56 8.66 15.90
CA VAL A 60 4.12 10.03 16.18
C VAL A 60 2.75 10.29 15.58
N PHE A 61 1.76 10.55 16.43
CA PHE A 61 0.39 10.85 16.02
C PHE A 61 0.06 12.33 16.17
N HIS A 62 -0.75 12.84 15.25
CA HIS A 62 -1.38 14.16 15.34
C HIS A 62 -2.84 14.05 14.94
N LYS A 63 -3.74 14.51 15.82
CA LYS A 63 -5.20 14.38 15.66
C LYS A 63 -5.64 12.95 15.25
N GLY A 64 -5.02 11.93 15.85
CA GLY A 64 -5.32 10.53 15.56
C GLY A 64 -4.74 9.98 14.26
N MET A 65 -3.99 10.77 13.49
CA MET A 65 -3.29 10.31 12.28
C MET A 65 -1.80 10.14 12.52
N LEU A 66 -1.23 9.04 12.05
CA LEU A 66 0.22 8.84 12.06
C LEU A 66 0.87 9.86 11.10
N GLN A 67 1.82 10.63 11.60
CA GLN A 67 2.52 11.65 10.80
C GLN A 67 3.61 11.06 9.89
N GLN A 68 4.02 9.83 10.17
CA GLN A 68 5.01 9.09 9.44
C GLN A 68 4.31 8.03 8.58
N LEU A 69 5.05 7.45 7.62
CA LEU A 69 4.60 6.28 6.85
C LEU A 69 3.39 6.56 5.95
N VAL A 70 2.93 5.54 5.24
CA VAL A 70 1.72 5.66 4.41
C VAL A 70 0.49 5.70 5.32
N CYS A 71 -0.37 6.69 5.10
CA CYS A 71 -1.62 6.86 5.84
C CYS A 71 -2.54 5.64 5.69
N ASP A 72 -3.11 5.17 6.80
CA ASP A 72 -4.02 4.00 6.84
C ASP A 72 -5.21 4.15 5.87
N LYS A 73 -5.79 5.36 5.77
CA LYS A 73 -6.88 5.64 4.83
C LYS A 73 -6.48 5.38 3.37
N VAL A 74 -5.23 5.71 3.01
CA VAL A 74 -4.69 5.48 1.66
C VAL A 74 -4.42 3.99 1.43
N VAL A 75 -3.92 3.28 2.45
CA VAL A 75 -3.75 1.82 2.40
C VAL A 75 -5.10 1.16 2.14
N ARG A 76 -6.10 1.42 2.98
CA ARG A 76 -7.46 0.85 2.86
C ARG A 76 -8.11 1.18 1.51
N ALA A 77 -8.03 2.44 1.08
CA ALA A 77 -8.54 2.86 -0.23
C ALA A 77 -7.88 2.11 -1.39
N THR A 78 -6.55 1.92 -1.33
CA THR A 78 -5.80 1.19 -2.36
C THR A 78 -6.19 -0.28 -2.40
N LEU A 79 -6.28 -0.93 -1.23
CA LEU A 79 -6.66 -2.34 -1.12
C LEU A 79 -8.09 -2.55 -1.63
N ARG A 80 -9.04 -1.71 -1.21
CA ARG A 80 -10.41 -1.72 -1.72
C ARG A 80 -10.45 -1.61 -3.23
N LEU A 81 -9.77 -0.62 -3.79
CA LEU A 81 -9.77 -0.37 -5.22
C LEU A 81 -9.21 -1.55 -6.02
N LEU A 82 -8.11 -2.15 -5.54
CA LEU A 82 -7.54 -3.35 -6.18
C LEU A 82 -8.49 -4.55 -6.10
N ARG A 83 -9.17 -4.76 -4.96
CA ARG A 83 -10.16 -5.84 -4.79
C ARG A 83 -11.39 -5.67 -5.66
N GLU A 84 -11.85 -4.44 -5.86
CA GLU A 84 -13.01 -4.15 -6.72
C GLU A 84 -12.69 -4.28 -8.21
N ARG A 85 -11.42 -4.06 -8.62
CA ARG A 85 -11.02 -4.02 -10.03
C ARG A 85 -10.27 -5.24 -10.54
N THR A 86 -9.84 -6.11 -9.64
CA THR A 86 -9.01 -7.26 -10.01
C THR A 86 -9.43 -8.49 -9.22
N THR A 87 -9.18 -9.65 -9.81
CA THR A 87 -9.28 -10.95 -9.13
C THR A 87 -7.91 -11.50 -8.72
N ALA A 88 -6.88 -10.65 -8.79
CA ALA A 88 -5.51 -11.05 -8.53
C ALA A 88 -5.32 -11.47 -7.07
N HIS A 89 -4.42 -12.43 -6.84
CA HIS A 89 -3.90 -12.69 -5.50
C HIS A 89 -2.94 -11.54 -5.11
N ILE A 90 -3.33 -10.77 -4.11
CA ILE A 90 -2.58 -9.59 -3.66
C ILE A 90 -1.63 -10.00 -2.53
N ILE A 91 -0.37 -9.58 -2.62
CA ILE A 91 0.67 -9.84 -1.62
C ILE A 91 1.35 -8.53 -1.29
N CYS A 92 1.38 -8.18 0.00
CA CYS A 92 2.25 -7.14 0.50
C CYS A 92 3.57 -7.75 0.93
N THR A 93 4.68 -7.25 0.38
CA THR A 93 6.00 -7.66 0.83
C THR A 93 6.79 -6.45 1.27
N ASP A 94 7.49 -6.58 2.40
CA ASP A 94 8.39 -5.55 2.89
C ASP A 94 9.61 -6.17 3.57
N VAL A 95 10.71 -5.40 3.59
CA VAL A 95 11.92 -5.74 4.33
C VAL A 95 12.07 -4.73 5.45
N SER A 96 12.00 -5.20 6.68
CA SER A 96 12.12 -4.34 7.85
C SER A 96 13.57 -4.01 8.13
N PHE A 97 13.94 -2.74 7.93
CA PHE A 97 15.24 -2.22 8.36
C PHE A 97 15.39 -2.38 9.88
N TYR A 98 14.34 -2.07 10.64
CA TYR A 98 14.39 -2.14 12.10
C TYR A 98 14.51 -3.59 12.59
N GLY A 99 13.82 -4.54 11.98
CA GLY A 99 13.96 -5.95 12.32
C GLY A 99 15.32 -6.53 11.96
N MET A 100 15.98 -6.03 10.91
CA MET A 100 17.33 -6.47 10.56
C MET A 100 18.42 -5.93 11.49
N TYR A 101 18.27 -4.71 12.01
CA TYR A 101 19.36 -3.99 12.66
C TYR A 101 19.07 -3.50 14.09
N GLN A 102 17.83 -3.63 14.56
CA GLN A 102 17.37 -3.09 15.85
C GLN A 102 16.48 -4.07 16.64
N ASP A 103 16.46 -5.35 16.26
CA ASP A 103 15.80 -6.44 16.99
C ASP A 103 14.29 -6.19 17.26
N THR A 104 13.58 -5.68 16.24
CA THR A 104 12.13 -5.46 16.30
C THR A 104 11.37 -6.48 15.45
N ASP A 105 10.16 -6.87 15.86
CA ASP A 105 9.31 -7.73 15.04
C ASP A 105 8.50 -6.91 14.02
N PRO A 106 8.69 -7.09 12.69
CA PRO A 106 7.87 -6.43 11.67
C PRO A 106 6.37 -6.73 11.75
N LEU A 107 5.96 -7.81 12.42
CA LEU A 107 4.56 -8.13 12.68
C LEU A 107 3.95 -7.29 13.80
N GLU A 108 4.78 -6.65 14.63
CA GLU A 108 4.35 -5.71 15.67
C GLU A 108 4.50 -4.25 15.20
N THR A 109 5.55 -3.95 14.41
CA THR A 109 5.90 -2.58 13.98
C THR A 109 5.23 -2.15 12.67
N GLY A 110 4.59 -3.06 11.94
CA GLY A 110 3.93 -2.79 10.66
C GLY A 110 2.58 -2.09 10.81
N THR A 111 2.51 -0.80 10.46
CA THR A 111 1.30 0.02 10.63
C THR A 111 0.17 -0.33 9.66
N ALA A 112 0.47 -0.96 8.52
CA ALA A 112 -0.54 -1.34 7.52
C ALA A 112 -1.13 -2.74 7.77
N LEU A 113 -0.57 -3.53 8.70
CA LEU A 113 -0.99 -4.92 8.95
C LEU A 113 -2.49 -5.07 9.26
N PRO A 114 -3.15 -4.19 10.04
CA PRO A 114 -4.59 -4.26 10.23
C PRO A 114 -5.36 -4.14 8.91
N GLY A 115 -5.00 -3.16 8.06
CA GLY A 115 -5.62 -2.99 6.75
C GLY A 115 -5.37 -4.18 5.82
N LEU A 116 -4.15 -4.74 5.82
CA LEU A 116 -3.85 -5.95 5.04
C LEU A 116 -4.72 -7.14 5.49
N ARG A 117 -4.90 -7.32 6.80
CA ARG A 117 -5.76 -8.37 7.38
C ARG A 117 -7.22 -8.19 6.98
N ASP A 118 -7.75 -6.97 7.08
CA ASP A 118 -9.15 -6.66 6.78
C ASP A 118 -9.52 -6.95 5.31
N TYR A 119 -8.54 -6.87 4.40
CA TYR A 119 -8.72 -7.15 2.97
C TYR A 119 -8.14 -8.50 2.53
N ASP A 120 -7.82 -9.40 3.47
CA ASP A 120 -7.27 -10.74 3.22
C ASP A 120 -6.01 -10.73 2.31
N VAL A 121 -5.10 -9.79 2.57
CA VAL A 121 -3.85 -9.65 1.82
C VAL A 121 -2.72 -10.36 2.54
N GLU A 122 -2.05 -11.27 1.84
CA GLU A 122 -0.87 -11.97 2.35
C GLU A 122 0.25 -10.97 2.65
N TYR A 123 0.84 -11.04 3.83
CA TYR A 123 2.03 -10.26 4.18
C TYR A 123 3.26 -11.16 4.25
N VAL A 124 4.30 -10.80 3.50
CA VAL A 124 5.56 -11.54 3.42
C VAL A 124 6.69 -10.67 3.93
N VAL A 125 7.32 -11.10 5.04
CA VAL A 125 8.57 -10.53 5.54
C VAL A 125 9.71 -10.93 4.60
N GLY A 126 10.12 -10.00 3.74
CA GLY A 126 11.04 -10.27 2.63
C GLY A 126 12.41 -10.77 3.08
N SER A 127 12.89 -10.36 4.26
CA SER A 127 14.17 -10.83 4.83
C SER A 127 14.14 -12.30 5.25
N GLN A 128 12.96 -12.89 5.43
CA GLN A 128 12.78 -14.29 5.81
C GLN A 128 12.36 -15.17 4.61
N ALA A 129 11.98 -14.55 3.49
CA ALA A 129 11.55 -15.26 2.30
C ALA A 129 12.75 -15.87 1.56
N LYS A 130 12.61 -17.14 1.12
CA LYS A 130 13.62 -17.78 0.28
C LYS A 130 13.71 -17.03 -1.06
N THR A 131 14.89 -16.49 -1.39
CA THR A 131 15.17 -15.96 -2.72
C THR A 131 15.05 -17.07 -3.76
N LYS A 132 14.24 -16.84 -4.79
CA LYS A 132 14.20 -17.69 -5.98
C LYS A 132 14.99 -16.98 -7.08
N VAL A 133 16.01 -17.63 -7.61
CA VAL A 133 16.85 -17.14 -8.72
C VAL A 133 16.44 -17.87 -9.99
#